data_AF-A0A812KX21-F1
#
_entry.id   AF-A0A812KX21-F1
#
_cell.length_a   1.000
_cell.length_b   1.000
_cell.length_c   1.000
_cell.angle_alpha   90.00
_cell.angle_beta   90.00
_cell.angle_gamma   90.00
#
_symmetry.space_group_name_H-M   'P 1'
#
loop_
_entity.id
_entity.type
_entity.pdbx_description
1 polymer ?
#
loop_
_entity_poly.entity_id
_entity_poly.type
_entity_poly.pdbx_seq_one_letter_code
_entity_poly.pdbx_strand_id
1 'polypeptide(L)'
;MLRSLPRLMCIGIVAAQNWPGCQEQNTVIRNAGQALFTNLQGYGATIGCFLDDCMSSDKFVASEIESCAKVCFSLPDCKFWVWGTEEGEQKCWFRTGEAGREAGEGWVSGSKACAPPGTTVMPLGNSECWAEGFGYENCCEAKFGPNGNAQCWDGVYNYDRCCFPKEEL
;
A
#
# COMPACT_ATOMS: atom_id res chain seq x y z
N MET A 1 -52.25 6.77 35.39
CA MET A 1 -51.68 6.96 34.03
C MET A 1 -50.16 7.02 34.17
N LEU A 2 -49.45 5.89 34.03
CA LEU A 2 -47.98 5.88 33.99
C LEU A 2 -47.53 6.26 32.58
N ARG A 3 -46.83 7.37 32.42
CA ARG A 3 -46.21 7.76 31.15
C ARG A 3 -44.79 7.17 31.11
N SER A 4 -44.58 6.16 30.26
CA SER A 4 -43.25 5.67 29.92
C SER A 4 -42.43 6.77 29.24
N LEU A 5 -41.25 7.07 29.79
CA LEU A 5 -40.26 7.93 29.16
C LEU A 5 -39.56 7.18 28.00
N PRO A 6 -39.29 7.83 26.87
CA PRO A 6 -38.59 7.21 25.76
C PRO A 6 -37.11 7.02 26.13
N ARG A 7 -36.58 5.83 25.85
CA ARG A 7 -35.17 5.49 26.01
C ARG A 7 -34.38 6.25 24.95
N LEU A 8 -33.56 7.21 25.37
CA LEU A 8 -32.65 7.93 24.50
C LEU A 8 -31.62 6.93 23.92
N MET A 9 -31.70 6.63 22.63
CA MET A 9 -30.62 5.91 21.93
C MET A 9 -29.43 6.87 21.82
N CYS A 10 -28.33 6.56 22.51
CA CYS A 10 -27.06 7.21 22.28
C CYS A 10 -26.56 6.78 20.89
N ILE A 11 -26.70 7.65 19.90
CA ILE A 11 -26.01 7.51 18.62
C ILE A 11 -24.55 7.83 18.90
N GLY A 12 -23.76 6.80 19.20
CA GLY A 12 -22.32 6.92 19.35
C GLY A 12 -21.70 7.26 18.00
N ILE A 13 -21.28 8.50 17.83
CA ILE A 13 -20.30 8.89 16.82
C ILE A 13 -19.02 8.09 17.07
N VAL A 14 -18.75 7.09 16.23
CA VAL A 14 -17.46 6.40 16.24
C VAL A 14 -16.44 7.42 15.72
N ALA A 15 -15.66 8.02 16.63
CA ALA A 15 -14.55 8.86 16.24
C ALA A 15 -13.60 8.04 15.36
N ALA A 16 -13.13 8.62 14.24
CA ALA A 16 -12.02 8.04 13.50
C ALA A 16 -10.84 7.90 14.46
N GLN A 17 -10.51 6.67 14.83
CA GLN A 17 -9.41 6.40 15.75
C GLN A 17 -8.09 6.65 15.00
N ASN A 18 -7.01 6.94 15.73
CA ASN A 18 -5.66 6.97 15.14
C ASN A 18 -5.09 5.56 15.11
N TRP A 19 -4.00 5.33 14.36
CA TRP A 19 -3.30 4.06 14.36
C TRP A 19 -2.88 3.61 15.78
N PRO A 20 -3.03 2.31 16.14
CA PRO A 20 -3.56 1.21 15.32
C PRO A 20 -5.10 1.07 15.38
N GLY A 21 -5.81 1.91 16.13
CA GLY A 21 -7.26 1.81 16.33
C GLY A 21 -8.11 2.11 15.08
N CYS A 22 -7.54 2.73 14.04
CA CYS A 22 -8.21 2.93 12.75
C CYS A 22 -8.33 1.66 11.90
N GLN A 23 -7.64 0.58 12.29
CA GLN A 23 -7.64 -0.67 11.53
C GLN A 23 -8.97 -1.40 11.70
N GLU A 24 -9.54 -1.83 10.58
CA GLU A 24 -10.78 -2.59 10.52
C GLU A 24 -10.48 -4.09 10.60
N GLN A 25 -10.58 -4.65 11.80
CA GLN A 25 -10.34 -6.07 12.06
C GLN A 25 -11.40 -6.96 11.43
N ASN A 26 -11.01 -8.15 10.99
CA ASN A 26 -11.85 -9.14 10.32
C ASN A 26 -12.67 -8.58 9.15
N THR A 27 -12.06 -7.65 8.41
CA THR A 27 -12.70 -6.92 7.31
C THR A 27 -11.82 -7.00 6.09
N VAL A 28 -12.39 -7.43 4.98
CA VAL A 28 -11.72 -7.48 3.67
C VAL A 28 -12.42 -6.52 2.71
N ILE A 29 -11.63 -5.80 1.91
CA ILE A 29 -12.13 -5.03 0.76
C ILE A 29 -11.70 -5.76 -0.51
N ARG A 30 -12.58 -6.64 -1.02
CA ARG A 30 -12.32 -7.42 -2.23
C ARG A 30 -12.19 -6.53 -3.47
N ASN A 31 -11.59 -7.09 -4.52
CA ASN A 31 -11.50 -6.43 -5.82
C ASN A 31 -12.88 -6.43 -6.52
N ALA A 32 -13.69 -5.41 -6.24
CA ALA A 32 -14.96 -5.15 -6.93
C ALA A 32 -14.74 -4.24 -8.16
N GLY A 33 -13.70 -4.52 -8.96
CA GLY A 33 -13.26 -3.63 -10.05
C GLY A 33 -12.55 -2.37 -9.56
N GLN A 34 -12.01 -2.38 -8.34
CA GLN A 34 -11.38 -1.23 -7.67
C GLN A 34 -9.94 -1.52 -7.23
N ALA A 35 -9.27 -2.52 -7.82
CA ALA A 35 -7.83 -2.71 -7.68
C ALA A 35 -7.06 -1.50 -8.21
N LEU A 36 -6.06 -1.03 -7.45
CA LEU A 36 -5.13 0.01 -7.88
C LEU A 36 -3.89 -0.64 -8.51
N PHE A 37 -3.91 -0.86 -9.83
CA PHE A 37 -2.72 -1.32 -10.55
C PHE A 37 -1.75 -0.16 -10.76
N THR A 38 -0.53 -0.31 -10.24
CA THR A 38 0.52 0.71 -10.32
C THR A 38 1.91 0.07 -10.19
N ASN A 39 2.97 0.88 -10.28
CA ASN A 39 4.34 0.44 -10.06
C ASN A 39 4.61 0.33 -8.56
N LEU A 40 4.43 -0.86 -8.00
CA LEU A 40 4.75 -1.17 -6.61
C LEU A 40 6.23 -1.49 -6.41
N GLN A 41 6.94 -1.87 -7.47
CA GLN A 41 8.38 -2.14 -7.43
C GLN A 41 9.17 -0.93 -6.94
N GLY A 42 8.81 0.26 -7.40
CA GLY A 42 9.45 1.50 -6.95
C GLY A 42 9.28 1.80 -5.46
N TYR A 43 8.29 1.17 -4.82
CA TYR A 43 8.08 1.23 -3.37
C TYR A 43 8.70 0.05 -2.62
N GLY A 44 9.36 -0.90 -3.31
CA GLY A 44 10.05 -2.03 -2.70
C GLY A 44 9.37 -3.38 -2.91
N ALA A 45 8.26 -3.46 -3.65
CA ALA A 45 7.64 -4.75 -3.95
C ALA A 45 8.51 -5.56 -4.91
N THR A 46 8.91 -6.76 -4.50
CA THR A 46 9.74 -7.67 -5.30
C THR A 46 9.06 -9.00 -5.62
N ILE A 47 8.09 -9.42 -4.79
CA ILE A 47 7.43 -10.73 -4.88
C ILE A 47 5.94 -10.64 -4.51
N GLY A 48 5.16 -11.64 -4.93
CA GLY A 48 3.74 -11.73 -4.61
C GLY A 48 2.82 -10.82 -5.42
N CYS A 49 3.37 -10.23 -6.48
CA CYS A 49 2.68 -9.31 -7.36
C CYS A 49 1.69 -10.02 -8.29
N PHE A 50 0.80 -9.23 -8.88
CA PHE A 50 -0.18 -9.72 -9.85
C PHE A 50 0.54 -10.22 -11.10
N LEU A 51 0.33 -11.50 -11.45
CA LEU A 51 1.00 -12.17 -12.57
C LEU A 51 2.54 -11.99 -12.56
N ASP A 52 3.13 -11.99 -11.36
CA ASP A 52 4.57 -11.81 -11.14
C ASP A 52 5.13 -10.47 -11.69
N ASP A 53 4.29 -9.46 -11.91
CA ASP A 53 4.69 -8.13 -12.39
C ASP A 53 4.45 -7.06 -11.33
N CYS A 54 5.51 -6.68 -10.59
CA CYS A 54 5.46 -5.62 -9.59
C CYS A 54 5.44 -4.20 -10.18
N MET A 55 5.69 -4.03 -11.48
CA MET A 55 5.58 -2.73 -12.15
C MET A 55 4.13 -2.39 -12.53
N SER A 56 3.24 -3.38 -12.52
CA SER A 56 1.81 -3.23 -12.75
C SER A 56 1.01 -4.16 -11.82
N SER A 57 1.01 -3.83 -10.53
CA SER A 57 0.29 -4.63 -9.52
C SER A 57 -0.54 -3.79 -8.56
N ASP A 58 -1.56 -4.42 -7.97
CA ASP A 58 -2.32 -3.93 -6.82
C ASP A 58 -1.93 -4.64 -5.51
N LYS A 59 -0.97 -5.58 -5.55
CA LYS A 59 -0.61 -6.41 -4.41
C LYS A 59 0.87 -6.79 -4.39
N PHE A 60 1.38 -7.12 -3.21
CA PHE A 60 2.69 -7.74 -3.03
C PHE A 60 2.76 -8.45 -1.68
N VAL A 61 3.72 -9.35 -1.49
CA VAL A 61 3.97 -10.00 -0.19
C VAL A 61 4.56 -9.00 0.79
N ALA A 62 3.96 -8.88 1.97
CA ALA A 62 4.42 -8.02 3.03
C ALA A 62 4.23 -8.72 4.37
N SER A 63 5.32 -8.82 5.14
CA SER A 63 5.31 -9.49 6.46
C SER A 63 4.73 -8.61 7.58
N GLU A 64 4.68 -7.30 7.36
CA GLU A 64 4.19 -6.32 8.33
C GLU A 64 3.04 -5.50 7.73
N ILE A 65 1.99 -5.29 8.52
CA ILE A 65 0.81 -4.52 8.11
C ILE A 65 1.14 -3.04 7.84
N GLU A 66 2.15 -2.51 8.54
CA GLU A 66 2.70 -1.17 8.36
C GLU A 66 3.12 -0.92 6.91
N SER A 67 3.60 -1.95 6.20
CA SER A 67 4.02 -1.84 4.80
C SER A 67 2.83 -1.51 3.89
N CYS A 68 1.66 -2.09 4.15
CA CYS A 68 0.44 -1.74 3.42
C CYS A 68 0.05 -0.27 3.67
N ALA A 69 0.10 0.16 4.94
CA ALA A 69 -0.25 1.52 5.30
C ALA A 69 0.72 2.55 4.69
N LYS A 70 2.03 2.32 4.78
CA LYS A 70 3.08 3.19 4.24
C LYS A 70 3.00 3.31 2.71
N VAL A 71 2.82 2.21 2.00
CA VAL A 71 2.71 2.22 0.54
C VAL A 71 1.42 2.92 0.11
N CYS A 72 0.27 2.61 0.72
CA CYS A 72 -0.98 3.29 0.40
C CYS A 72 -0.93 4.79 0.70
N PHE A 73 -0.27 5.19 1.80
CA PHE A 73 -0.06 6.59 2.13
C PHE A 73 0.70 7.32 1.01
N SER A 74 1.68 6.65 0.41
CA SER A 74 2.55 7.18 -0.65
C SER A 74 1.90 7.20 -2.03
N LEU A 75 1.01 6.25 -2.32
CA LEU A 75 0.30 6.13 -3.59
C LEU A 75 -0.83 7.16 -3.71
N PRO A 76 -0.81 8.11 -4.67
CA PRO A 76 -1.82 9.17 -4.79
C PRO A 76 -3.25 8.65 -4.86
N ASP A 77 -3.48 7.60 -5.66
CA ASP A 77 -4.81 7.06 -5.96
C ASP A 77 -5.26 5.96 -4.98
N CYS A 78 -4.43 5.57 -4.01
CA CYS A 78 -4.83 4.62 -2.99
C CYS A 78 -5.83 5.27 -2.04
N LYS A 79 -6.98 4.62 -1.83
CA LYS A 79 -7.97 5.05 -0.83
C LYS A 79 -8.06 4.09 0.34
N PHE A 80 -7.80 2.81 0.09
CA PHE A 80 -7.81 1.77 1.10
C PHE A 80 -6.69 0.77 0.86
N TRP A 81 -6.15 0.23 1.94
CA TRP A 81 -5.25 -0.90 1.94
C TRP A 81 -5.91 -2.09 2.64
N VAL A 82 -5.52 -3.29 2.25
CA VAL A 82 -5.97 -4.56 2.82
C VAL A 82 -4.73 -5.39 3.11
N TRP A 83 -4.71 -6.06 4.26
CA TRP A 83 -3.68 -7.02 4.66
C TRP A 83 -4.34 -8.34 5.04
N GLY A 84 -3.71 -9.44 4.68
CA GLY A 84 -4.25 -10.79 4.89
C GLY A 84 -3.44 -11.86 4.15
N THR A 85 -3.93 -13.09 4.18
CA THR A 85 -3.21 -14.25 3.63
C THR A 85 -3.77 -14.65 2.26
N GLU A 86 -2.88 -14.87 1.30
CA GLU A 86 -3.18 -15.50 0.01
C GLU A 86 -2.11 -16.58 -0.26
N GLU A 87 -2.54 -17.83 -0.47
CA GLU A 87 -1.65 -18.96 -0.76
C GLU A 87 -0.56 -19.21 0.31
N GLY A 88 -0.87 -18.91 1.57
CA GLY A 88 0.06 -19.11 2.69
C GLY A 88 0.98 -17.93 2.98
N GLU A 89 0.98 -16.92 2.10
CA GLU A 89 1.78 -15.71 2.26
C GLU A 89 0.94 -14.53 2.75
N GLN A 90 1.51 -13.70 3.61
CA GLN A 90 0.90 -12.42 3.96
C GLN A 90 1.14 -11.41 2.84
N LYS A 91 0.10 -10.70 2.44
CA LYS A 91 0.16 -9.74 1.35
C LYS A 91 -0.58 -8.46 1.69
N CYS A 92 -0.21 -7.40 0.98
CA CYS A 92 -0.96 -6.16 0.88
C CYS A 92 -1.79 -6.15 -0.40
N TRP A 93 -2.94 -5.47 -0.39
CA TRP A 93 -3.68 -5.07 -1.58
C TRP A 93 -4.09 -3.60 -1.49
N PHE A 94 -4.09 -2.89 -2.62
CA PHE A 94 -4.44 -1.48 -2.72
C PHE A 94 -5.71 -1.27 -3.52
N ARG A 95 -6.58 -0.40 -3.01
CA ARG A 95 -7.90 -0.14 -3.59
C ARG A 95 -8.14 1.33 -3.84
N THR A 96 -8.85 1.62 -4.93
CA THR A 96 -9.33 2.96 -5.30
C THR A 96 -10.73 3.27 -4.72
N GLY A 97 -11.32 2.32 -3.99
CA GLY A 97 -12.63 2.43 -3.34
C GLY A 97 -12.93 1.22 -2.44
N GLU A 98 -14.14 1.17 -1.87
CA GLU A 98 -14.56 0.17 -0.86
C GLU A 98 -15.78 -0.67 -1.26
N ALA A 99 -16.14 -0.73 -2.54
CA ALA A 99 -17.36 -1.42 -2.99
C ALA A 99 -17.37 -2.94 -2.69
N GLY A 100 -16.20 -3.55 -2.51
CA GLY A 100 -16.04 -4.97 -2.15
C GLY A 100 -15.91 -5.25 -0.65
N ARG A 101 -16.34 -4.32 0.22
CA ARG A 101 -16.22 -4.46 1.67
C ARG A 101 -17.15 -5.55 2.22
N GLU A 102 -16.58 -6.50 2.94
CA GLU A 102 -17.31 -7.57 3.64
C GLU A 102 -16.55 -8.07 4.88
N ALA A 103 -17.21 -8.87 5.71
CA ALA A 103 -16.57 -9.57 6.81
C ALA A 103 -15.63 -10.67 6.28
N GLY A 104 -14.42 -10.76 6.84
CA GLY A 104 -13.42 -11.76 6.48
C GLY A 104 -12.49 -12.03 7.64
N GLU A 105 -12.63 -13.19 8.27
CA GLU A 105 -11.78 -13.58 9.41
C GLU A 105 -10.29 -13.59 9.02
N GLY A 106 -9.45 -12.99 9.87
CA GLY A 106 -8.00 -12.89 9.63
C GLY A 106 -7.58 -11.79 8.65
N TRP A 107 -8.53 -11.06 8.06
CA TRP A 107 -8.24 -9.90 7.21
C TRP A 107 -8.28 -8.61 8.01
N VAL A 108 -7.40 -7.68 7.66
CA VAL A 108 -7.38 -6.33 8.23
C VAL A 108 -7.39 -5.32 7.10
N SER A 109 -8.26 -4.31 7.19
CA SER A 109 -8.32 -3.24 6.21
C SER A 109 -8.14 -1.88 6.86
N GLY A 110 -7.81 -0.86 6.08
CA GLY A 110 -7.80 0.52 6.56
C GLY A 110 -7.91 1.51 5.41
N SER A 111 -8.39 2.71 5.71
CA SER A 111 -8.31 3.83 4.77
C SER A 111 -6.87 4.32 4.61
N LYS A 112 -6.59 5.12 3.58
CA LYS A 112 -5.27 5.76 3.38
C LYS A 112 -4.79 6.53 4.62
N ALA A 113 -5.71 7.15 5.36
CA ALA A 113 -5.39 7.90 6.58
C ALA A 113 -5.06 7.00 7.77
N CYS A 114 -5.40 5.71 7.71
CA CYS A 114 -5.02 4.73 8.71
C CYS A 114 -3.57 4.30 8.50
N ALA A 115 -2.63 5.08 9.03
CA ALA A 115 -1.21 4.82 8.96
C ALA A 115 -0.52 5.14 10.30
N PRO A 116 0.63 4.50 10.60
CA PRO A 116 1.41 4.82 11.78
C PRO A 116 1.66 6.32 11.96
N PRO A 117 1.72 6.83 13.20
CA PRO A 117 2.06 8.22 13.44
C PRO A 117 3.42 8.56 12.82
N GLY A 118 3.50 9.68 12.10
CA GLY A 118 4.73 10.13 11.46
C GLY A 118 5.03 9.46 10.11
N THR A 119 4.14 8.64 9.54
CA THR A 119 4.28 8.17 8.17
C THR A 119 4.39 9.35 7.19
N THR A 120 5.41 9.30 6.35
CA THR A 120 5.63 10.24 5.25
C THR A 120 5.53 9.53 3.90
N VAL A 121 5.38 10.29 2.83
CA VAL A 121 5.42 9.73 1.46
C VAL A 121 6.80 9.12 1.22
N MET A 122 6.82 7.86 0.79
CA MET A 122 8.03 7.15 0.41
C MET A 122 8.54 7.67 -0.93
N PRO A 123 9.85 8.00 -1.05
CA PRO A 123 10.44 8.24 -2.36
C PRO A 123 10.50 6.94 -3.15
N LEU A 124 10.42 7.04 -4.48
CA LEU A 124 10.61 5.90 -5.37
C LEU A 124 12.10 5.54 -5.46
N GLY A 125 12.39 4.26 -5.33
CA GLY A 125 13.76 3.73 -5.35
C GLY A 125 14.63 4.23 -4.19
N ASN A 126 15.93 4.01 -4.30
CA ASN A 126 16.89 4.43 -3.28
C ASN A 126 17.22 5.91 -3.45
N SER A 127 16.84 6.74 -2.48
CA SER A 127 17.07 8.18 -2.49
C SER A 127 18.56 8.58 -2.50
N GLU A 128 19.47 7.67 -2.15
CA GLU A 128 20.92 7.89 -2.22
C GLU A 128 21.48 7.84 -3.66
N CYS A 129 20.68 7.41 -4.64
CA CYS A 129 21.14 7.24 -6.03
C CYS A 129 21.02 8.48 -6.92
N TRP A 130 20.21 9.45 -6.53
CA TRP A 130 19.75 10.50 -7.44
C TRP A 130 20.60 11.77 -7.32
N ALA A 131 21.05 12.29 -8.47
CA ALA A 131 21.83 13.52 -8.61
C ALA A 131 21.39 14.24 -9.91
N GLU A 132 21.88 15.46 -10.16
CA GLU A 132 21.45 16.30 -11.30
C GLU A 132 21.30 15.52 -12.62
N GLY A 133 20.07 15.45 -13.15
CA GLY A 133 19.73 14.75 -14.41
C GLY A 133 19.36 13.26 -14.26
N PHE A 134 19.61 12.66 -13.09
CA PHE A 134 19.29 11.26 -12.79
C PHE A 134 18.20 11.17 -11.72
N GLY A 135 17.17 10.38 -12.00
CA GLY A 135 16.06 10.16 -11.09
C GLY A 135 15.26 8.94 -11.51
N TYR A 136 14.38 8.50 -10.62
CA TYR A 136 13.58 7.29 -10.84
C TYR A 136 12.85 7.30 -12.20
N GLU A 137 12.26 8.42 -12.59
CA GLU A 137 11.50 8.58 -13.84
C GLU A 137 12.32 8.27 -15.10
N ASN A 138 13.60 8.63 -15.11
CA ASN A 138 14.49 8.48 -16.26
C ASN A 138 15.36 7.23 -16.21
N CYS A 139 15.36 6.52 -15.08
CA CYS A 139 16.22 5.36 -14.83
C CYS A 139 15.46 4.06 -14.57
N CYS A 140 14.30 4.09 -13.92
CA CYS A 140 13.61 2.91 -13.38
C CYS A 140 12.18 2.71 -13.90
N GLU A 141 11.65 3.63 -14.70
CA GLU A 141 10.31 3.46 -15.28
C GLU A 141 10.21 2.20 -16.15
N ALA A 142 9.02 1.58 -16.14
CA ALA A 142 8.72 0.34 -16.86
C ALA A 142 9.05 0.40 -18.36
N LYS A 143 8.98 1.59 -18.96
CA LYS A 143 9.31 1.80 -20.39
C LYS A 143 10.73 1.39 -20.77
N PHE A 144 11.66 1.35 -19.80
CA PHE A 144 13.05 0.96 -20.03
C PHE A 144 13.29 -0.55 -19.89
N GLY A 145 12.27 -1.32 -19.46
CA GLY A 145 12.37 -2.76 -19.24
C GLY A 145 12.99 -3.14 -17.90
N PRO A 146 13.27 -4.44 -17.68
CA PRO A 146 13.57 -5.01 -16.36
C PRO A 146 14.93 -4.60 -15.78
N ASN A 147 15.78 -3.93 -16.55
CA ASN A 147 17.09 -3.43 -16.10
C ASN A 147 17.18 -1.90 -16.10
N GLY A 148 16.04 -1.22 -16.31
CA GLY A 148 15.99 0.24 -16.38
C GLY A 148 16.79 0.82 -17.54
N ASN A 149 16.98 2.14 -17.52
CA ASN A 149 17.72 2.84 -18.55
C ASN A 149 19.23 2.60 -18.41
N ALA A 150 19.83 1.90 -19.38
CA ALA A 150 21.26 1.56 -19.36
C ALA A 150 22.20 2.78 -19.29
N GLN A 151 21.72 3.99 -19.62
CA GLN A 151 22.51 5.22 -19.49
C GLN A 151 22.69 5.70 -18.05
N CYS A 152 21.90 5.20 -17.10
CA CYS A 152 21.99 5.60 -15.70
C CYS A 152 23.08 4.85 -14.91
N TRP A 153 23.66 3.80 -15.48
CA TRP A 153 24.46 2.84 -14.72
C TRP A 153 25.95 2.99 -15.04
N ASP A 154 26.78 3.06 -13.99
CA ASP A 154 28.23 3.19 -14.08
C ASP A 154 28.99 2.11 -13.30
N GLY A 155 28.26 1.16 -12.72
CA GLY A 155 28.75 0.07 -11.88
C GLY A 155 28.60 0.35 -10.38
N VAL A 156 28.77 1.61 -9.93
CA VAL A 156 28.49 2.01 -8.55
C VAL A 156 26.98 2.22 -8.37
N TYR A 157 26.38 2.95 -9.30
CA TYR A 157 24.94 3.04 -9.48
C TYR A 157 24.50 1.95 -10.46
N ASN A 158 23.53 1.14 -10.05
CA ASN A 158 22.95 0.07 -10.85
C ASN A 158 21.47 -0.12 -10.50
N TYR A 159 20.77 -0.89 -11.34
CA TYR A 159 19.34 -1.12 -11.21
C TYR A 159 18.94 -1.63 -9.83
N ASP A 160 19.56 -2.71 -9.35
CA ASP A 160 19.20 -3.35 -8.07
C ASP A 160 19.45 -2.43 -6.87
N ARG A 161 20.46 -1.58 -6.94
CA ARG A 161 20.75 -0.60 -5.88
C ARG A 161 19.77 0.57 -5.88
N CYS A 162 19.35 1.02 -7.06
CA CYS A 162 18.71 2.33 -7.21
C CYS A 162 17.22 2.28 -7.45
N CYS A 163 16.71 1.23 -8.10
CA CYS A 163 15.29 1.13 -8.42
C CYS A 163 14.42 0.55 -7.28
N PHE A 164 15.05 0.18 -6.17
CA PHE A 164 14.37 -0.31 -4.96
C PHE A 164 14.72 0.60 -3.77
N PRO A 165 13.77 0.92 -2.88
CA PRO A 165 14.06 1.65 -1.65
C PRO A 165 15.09 0.93 -0.78
N LYS A 166 15.78 1.71 0.07
CA LYS A 166 16.76 1.18 1.01
C LYS A 166 16.12 0.41 2.17
N GLU A 167 14.93 0.82 2.59
CA GLU A 167 14.15 0.13 3.61
C GLU A 167 13.24 -0.90 2.94
N GLU A 168 13.37 -2.16 3.35
CA GLU A 168 12.53 -3.26 2.88
C GLU A 168 11.12 -3.20 3.51
N LEU A 169 10.13 -3.71 2.77
CA LEU A 169 8.71 -3.76 3.14
C LEU A 169 8.30 -5.13 3.67
#